data_AF-A0A640W3X8-F1
#
_entry.id   AF-A0A640W3X8-F1
#
_cell.length_a   1.000
_cell.length_b   1.000
_cell.length_c   1.000
_cell.angle_alpha   90.00
_cell.angle_beta   90.00
_cell.angle_gamma   90.00
#
_symmetry.space_group_name_H-M   'P 1'
#
loop_
_entity.id
_entity.type
_entity.pdbx_description
1 polymer ?
#
loop_
_entity_poly.entity_id
_entity_poly.type
_entity_poly.pdbx_seq_one_letter_code
_entity_poly.pdbx_strand_id
1 'polypeptide(L)'
;MTLHTYGGYWSPIVWIIAFIVAFLIAYILWGMGEKKYKKGEQAKPFISGTEEPPKGEVHVRGGNVYWGFTEALKGYYNLMKKMHTGIINDYVLWFIGIAAILFVVIILPEVIK
;
A
#
# COMPACT_ATOMS: atom_id res chain seq x y z
N MET A 1 -26.32 1.80 -18.15
CA MET A 1 -24.90 2.19 -18.03
C MET A 1 -24.07 0.94 -17.81
N THR A 2 -23.52 0.38 -18.88
CA THR A 2 -22.66 -0.80 -18.85
C THR A 2 -21.44 -0.51 -19.69
N LEU A 3 -20.24 -0.68 -19.14
CA LEU A 3 -18.98 -0.56 -19.87
C LEU A 3 -18.55 -1.95 -20.30
N HIS A 4 -18.30 -2.17 -21.59
CA HIS A 4 -17.72 -3.42 -22.07
C HIS A 4 -16.20 -3.41 -21.82
N THR A 5 -15.71 -4.44 -21.17
CA THR A 5 -14.30 -4.66 -20.85
C THR A 5 -13.84 -5.99 -21.44
N TYR A 6 -12.52 -6.20 -21.50
CA TYR A 6 -11.93 -7.42 -22.06
C TYR A 6 -12.43 -8.72 -21.38
N GLY A 7 -12.85 -8.66 -20.11
CA GLY A 7 -13.36 -9.80 -19.34
C GLY A 7 -14.88 -9.87 -19.17
N GLY A 8 -15.66 -9.04 -19.88
CA GLY A 8 -17.12 -8.98 -19.76
C GLY A 8 -17.66 -7.55 -19.61
N TYR A 9 -18.87 -7.38 -19.09
CA TYR A 9 -19.46 -6.06 -18.88
C TYR A 9 -19.32 -5.60 -17.42
N TRP A 10 -19.09 -4.30 -17.23
CA TRP A 10 -19.05 -3.64 -15.93
C TRP A 10 -20.28 -2.75 -15.77
N SER A 11 -21.08 -3.00 -14.74
CA SER A 11 -22.26 -2.21 -14.40
C SER A 11 -22.10 -1.63 -12.99
N PRO A 12 -21.97 -0.30 -12.83
CA PRO A 12 -21.83 0.30 -11.51
C PRO A 12 -23.04 0.02 -10.62
N ILE A 13 -24.23 -0.04 -11.20
CA ILE A 13 -25.48 -0.31 -10.48
C ILE A 13 -25.47 -1.73 -9.89
N VAL A 14 -25.01 -2.73 -10.66
CA VAL A 14 -24.92 -4.11 -10.19
C VAL A 14 -23.93 -4.23 -9.03
N TRP A 15 -22.79 -3.54 -9.10
CA TRP A 15 -21.82 -3.53 -8.01
C TRP A 15 -22.37 -2.87 -6.74
N ILE A 16 -23.06 -1.73 -6.84
CA ILE A 16 -23.70 -1.08 -5.69
C ILE A 16 -24.69 -2.04 -5.02
N ILE A 17 -25.55 -2.69 -5.81
CA ILE A 17 -26.52 -3.66 -5.28
C ILE A 17 -25.79 -4.83 -4.61
N ALA A 18 -24.75 -5.39 -5.24
CA ALA A 18 -23.97 -6.48 -4.67
C ALA A 18 -23.32 -6.09 -3.32
N PHE A 19 -22.76 -4.88 -3.21
CA PHE A 19 -22.21 -4.37 -1.97
C PHE A 19 -23.26 -4.22 -0.87
N ILE A 20 -24.45 -3.70 -1.21
CA ILE A 20 -25.57 -3.59 -0.25
C ILE A 20 -25.98 -4.98 0.26
N VAL A 21 -26.13 -5.96 -0.64
CA VAL A 21 -26.49 -7.33 -0.27
C VAL A 21 -25.42 -7.96 0.62
N ALA A 22 -24.15 -7.85 0.24
CA ALA A 22 -23.03 -8.37 1.04
C ALA A 22 -22.98 -7.72 2.43
N PHE A 23 -23.20 -6.40 2.52
CA PHE A 23 -23.27 -5.68 3.78
C PHE A 23 -24.43 -6.14 4.65
N LEU A 24 -25.63 -6.32 4.08
CA LEU A 24 -26.79 -6.83 4.82
C LEU A 24 -26.54 -8.24 5.37
N ILE A 25 -25.97 -9.13 4.56
CA ILE A 25 -25.58 -10.48 5.00
C ILE A 25 -24.58 -10.38 6.15
N ALA A 26 -23.52 -9.59 6.00
CA ALA A 26 -22.51 -9.39 7.05
C ALA A 26 -23.13 -8.81 8.33
N TYR A 27 -24.07 -7.87 8.21
CA TYR A 27 -24.77 -7.26 9.33
C TYR A 27 -25.68 -8.25 10.07
N ILE A 28 -26.41 -9.10 9.34
CA ILE A 28 -27.22 -10.17 9.93
C ILE A 28 -26.33 -11.16 10.68
N LEU A 29 -25.24 -11.62 10.04
CA LEU A 29 -24.28 -12.53 10.66
C LEU A 29 -23.64 -11.91 11.92
N TRP A 30 -23.26 -10.63 11.86
CA TRP A 30 -22.75 -9.90 13.02
C TRP A 30 -23.77 -9.81 14.15
N GLY A 31 -25.04 -9.54 13.83
CA GLY A 31 -26.15 -9.49 14.79
C GLY A 31 -26.48 -10.83 15.45
N MET A 32 -26.19 -11.94 14.77
CA MET A 32 -26.30 -13.31 15.31
C MET A 32 -25.13 -13.69 16.22
N GLY A 33 -24.06 -12.90 16.27
CA GLY A 33 -22.90 -13.14 17.12
C GLY A 33 -23.22 -13.03 18.62
N GLU A 34 -22.44 -13.75 19.44
CA GLU A 34 -22.58 -13.72 20.90
C GLU A 34 -22.21 -12.34 21.46
N LYS A 35 -23.15 -11.72 22.18
CA LYS A 35 -22.97 -10.37 22.75
C LYS A 35 -22.17 -10.39 24.06
N LYS A 36 -22.03 -11.55 24.70
CA LYS A 36 -21.29 -11.75 25.96
C LYS A 36 -19.76 -11.77 25.80
N TYR A 37 -19.20 -11.01 24.85
CA TYR A 37 -17.75 -10.82 24.83
C TYR A 37 -17.33 -10.10 26.12
N LYS A 38 -16.33 -10.64 26.80
CA LYS A 38 -15.87 -10.08 28.07
C LYS A 38 -14.94 -8.89 27.80
N LYS A 39 -15.33 -7.72 28.28
CA LYS A 39 -14.55 -6.47 28.22
C LYS A 39 -13.44 -6.50 29.29
N GLY A 40 -12.32 -5.83 29.04
CA GLY A 40 -11.21 -5.69 30.00
C GLY A 40 -10.06 -6.66 29.72
N GLU A 41 -9.51 -7.29 30.76
CA GLU A 41 -8.34 -8.17 30.68
C GLU A 41 -8.52 -9.35 29.69
N GLN A 42 -9.75 -9.86 29.55
CA GLN A 42 -10.05 -10.97 28.63
C GLN A 42 -10.06 -10.57 27.15
N ALA A 43 -10.01 -9.26 26.84
CA ALA A 43 -9.82 -8.77 25.48
C ALA A 43 -8.34 -8.54 25.13
N LYS A 44 -7.43 -8.65 26.10
CA LYS A 44 -5.99 -8.53 25.87
C LYS A 44 -5.41 -9.86 25.36
N PRO A 45 -4.32 -9.83 24.58
CA PRO A 45 -3.58 -11.05 24.23
C PRO A 45 -3.15 -11.81 25.48
N PHE A 46 -3.27 -13.14 25.46
CA PHE A 46 -2.80 -13.97 26.57
C PHE A 46 -1.28 -14.11 26.52
N ILE A 47 -0.56 -13.35 27.37
CA ILE A 47 0.91 -13.39 27.48
C ILE A 47 1.30 -14.11 28.78
N SER A 48 0.66 -15.26 29.05
CA SER A 48 0.95 -16.09 30.22
C SER A 48 0.93 -15.35 31.58
N GLY A 49 0.09 -14.31 31.69
CA GLY A 49 -0.06 -13.52 32.92
C GLY A 49 0.97 -12.40 33.12
N THR A 50 1.87 -12.14 32.17
CA THR A 50 2.73 -10.95 32.21
C THR A 50 2.02 -9.73 31.62
N GLU A 51 2.42 -8.53 32.04
CA GLU A 51 1.99 -7.30 31.39
C GLU A 51 2.41 -7.30 29.92
N GLU A 52 1.54 -6.78 29.04
CA GLU A 52 1.84 -6.68 27.62
C GLU A 52 2.98 -5.66 27.40
N PRO A 53 4.13 -6.08 26.83
CA PRO A 53 5.18 -5.13 26.47
C PRO A 53 4.67 -4.19 25.37
N PRO A 54 5.33 -3.04 25.14
CA PRO A 54 4.90 -2.08 24.14
C PRO A 54 4.54 -2.75 22.80
N LYS A 55 3.44 -2.36 22.16
CA LYS A 55 2.90 -3.05 20.96
C LYS A 55 3.90 -3.33 19.83
N GLY A 56 4.99 -2.55 19.77
CA GLY A 56 6.09 -2.73 18.81
C GLY A 56 7.00 -3.92 19.09
N GLU A 57 6.92 -4.54 20.27
CA GLU A 57 7.74 -5.67 20.73
C GLU A 57 6.98 -7.00 20.66
N VAL A 58 5.64 -6.98 20.71
CA VAL A 58 4.78 -8.18 20.62
C VAL A 58 4.54 -8.66 19.18
N HIS A 59 4.79 -7.83 18.17
CA HIS A 59 4.54 -8.19 16.77
C HIS A 59 5.85 -8.25 15.98
N VAL A 60 5.97 -9.26 15.11
CA VAL A 60 6.96 -9.23 14.03
C VAL A 60 6.62 -8.03 13.14
N ARG A 61 7.48 -7.01 13.16
CA ARG A 61 7.26 -5.80 12.35
C ARG A 61 7.23 -6.18 10.87
N GLY A 62 6.36 -5.54 10.09
CA GLY A 62 6.29 -5.80 8.64
C GLY A 62 7.66 -5.65 7.93
N GLY A 63 8.54 -4.76 8.43
CA GLY A 63 9.91 -4.64 7.96
C GLY A 63 10.76 -5.90 8.12
N ASN A 64 10.48 -6.74 9.11
CA ASN A 64 11.19 -8.00 9.33
C ASN A 64 10.85 -9.02 8.24
N VAL A 65 9.64 -8.99 7.69
CA VAL A 65 9.22 -9.88 6.58
C VAL A 65 10.03 -9.58 5.31
N TYR A 66 10.31 -8.30 5.06
CA TYR A 66 11.07 -7.86 3.89
C TYR A 66 12.56 -7.65 4.18
N TRP A 67 13.03 -7.97 5.39
CA TRP A 67 14.38 -7.66 5.82
C TRP A 67 15.43 -8.22 4.86
N GLY A 68 15.32 -9.51 4.50
CA GLY A 68 16.26 -10.16 3.58
C GLY A 68 16.34 -9.48 2.21
N PHE A 69 15.20 -9.02 1.67
CA PHE A 69 15.15 -8.27 0.43
C PHE A 69 15.76 -6.87 0.57
N THR A 70 15.42 -6.15 1.64
CA THR A 70 15.93 -4.80 1.88
C THR A 70 17.42 -4.78 2.20
N GLU A 71 17.93 -5.82 2.88
CA GLU A 71 19.35 -5.94 3.24
C GLU A 71 20.18 -6.34 2.02
N ALA A 72 19.71 -7.30 1.21
CA ALA A 72 20.36 -7.67 -0.04
C ALA A 72 20.48 -6.50 -1.03
N LEU A 73 19.49 -5.61 -1.05
CA LEU A 73 19.45 -4.41 -1.91
C LEU A 73 19.79 -3.11 -1.18
N LYS A 74 20.42 -3.18 -0.01
CA LYS A 74 20.67 -2.01 0.85
C LYS A 74 21.44 -0.91 0.15
N GLY A 75 22.42 -1.25 -0.70
CA GLY A 75 23.16 -0.29 -1.51
C GLY A 75 22.25 0.52 -2.44
N TYR A 76 21.39 -0.17 -3.19
CA TYR A 76 20.39 0.44 -4.07
C TYR A 76 19.43 1.34 -3.28
N TYR A 77 18.85 0.83 -2.20
CA TYR A 77 17.91 1.61 -1.39
C TYR A 77 18.56 2.83 -0.75
N ASN A 78 19.81 2.72 -0.30
CA ASN A 78 20.54 3.85 0.26
C ASN A 78 20.79 4.94 -0.80
N LEU A 79 21.14 4.56 -2.02
CA LEU A 79 21.29 5.52 -3.12
C LEU A 79 19.94 6.19 -3.45
N MET A 80 18.87 5.40 -3.59
CA MET A 80 17.54 5.92 -3.86
C MET A 80 17.07 6.90 -2.78
N LYS A 81 17.28 6.56 -1.50
CA LYS A 81 16.95 7.46 -0.38
C LYS A 81 17.73 8.77 -0.44
N LYS A 82 19.03 8.74 -0.77
CA LYS A 82 19.85 9.95 -0.89
C LYS A 82 19.35 10.91 -1.98
N MET A 83 18.79 10.37 -3.07
CA MET A 83 18.23 11.18 -4.16
C MET A 83 16.86 11.81 -3.80
N HIS A 84 16.18 11.32 -2.76
CA HIS A 84 14.88 11.83 -2.31
C HIS A 84 15.06 12.78 -1.12
N THR A 85 15.66 13.94 -1.39
CA THR A 85 16.01 14.94 -0.36
C THR A 85 14.80 15.61 0.28
N GLY A 86 13.64 15.59 -0.38
CA GLY A 86 12.46 16.35 0.03
C GLY A 86 12.53 17.85 -0.30
N ILE A 87 13.59 18.31 -0.97
CA ILE A 87 13.77 19.71 -1.38
C ILE A 87 13.24 19.88 -2.80
N ILE A 88 12.24 20.75 -2.99
CA ILE A 88 11.53 20.88 -4.28
C ILE A 88 12.47 21.22 -5.45
N ASN A 89 13.50 22.02 -5.20
CA ASN A 89 14.48 22.43 -6.20
C ASN A 89 15.23 21.23 -6.80
N ASP A 90 15.55 20.21 -5.99
CA ASP A 90 16.24 19.01 -6.47
C ASP A 90 15.35 18.21 -7.43
N TYR A 91 14.04 18.16 -7.17
CA TYR A 91 13.09 17.50 -8.08
C TYR A 91 12.89 18.28 -9.38
N VAL A 92 12.86 19.61 -9.32
CA VAL A 92 12.82 20.45 -10.54
C VAL A 92 14.09 20.24 -11.36
N LEU A 93 15.25 20.14 -10.71
CA LEU A 93 16.51 19.83 -11.37
C LEU A 93 16.47 18.46 -12.06
N TRP A 94 15.98 17.41 -11.37
CA TRP A 94 15.79 16.09 -11.97
C TRP A 94 14.87 16.13 -13.19
N PHE A 95 13.77 16.86 -13.11
CA PHE A 95 12.82 17.02 -14.21
C PHE A 95 13.47 17.68 -15.44
N ILE A 96 14.14 18.81 -15.25
CA ILE A 96 14.84 19.52 -16.32
C ILE A 96 15.96 18.64 -16.91
N GLY A 97 16.70 17.93 -16.05
CA GLY A 97 17.76 17.00 -16.48
C GLY A 97 17.23 15.87 -17.37
N ILE A 98 16.12 15.22 -16.98
CA ILE A 98 15.49 14.18 -17.81
C ILE A 98 14.95 14.79 -19.12
N ALA A 99 14.32 15.96 -19.08
CA ALA A 99 13.85 16.64 -20.28
C ALA A 99 14.99 16.95 -21.27
N ALA A 100 16.14 17.43 -20.77
CA ALA A 100 17.32 17.68 -21.59
C ALA A 100 17.88 16.38 -22.20
N ILE A 101 17.95 15.29 -21.42
CA ILE A 101 18.37 13.97 -21.93
C ILE A 101 17.42 13.50 -23.04
N LEU A 102 16.12 13.59 -22.83
CA LEU A 102 15.12 13.20 -23.84
C LEU A 102 15.23 14.04 -25.11
N PHE A 103 15.46 15.34 -24.97
CA PHE A 103 15.69 16.22 -26.12
C PHE A 103 16.91 15.75 -26.93
N VAL A 104 18.02 15.44 -26.26
CA VAL A 104 19.23 14.91 -26.92
C VAL A 104 18.97 13.54 -27.56
N VAL A 105 18.24 12.65 -26.90
CA VAL A 105 18.01 11.29 -27.42
C VAL A 105 17.02 11.27 -28.59
N ILE A 106 16.00 12.12 -28.57
CA ILE A 106 14.90 12.10 -29.55
C ILE A 106 15.16 13.09 -30.69
N ILE A 107 15.48 14.34 -30.37
CA ILE A 107 15.52 15.44 -31.35
C ILE A 107 16.89 15.52 -32.03
N LEU A 108 17.99 15.33 -31.29
CA LEU A 108 19.33 15.46 -31.86
C LEU A 108 19.59 14.50 -33.04
N PRO A 109 19.16 13.22 -33.03
CA PRO A 109 19.34 12.33 -34.17
C PRO A 109 18.49 12.70 -35.39
N GLU A 110 17.38 13.41 -35.21
CA GLU A 110 16.56 13.93 -36.32
C GLU A 110 17.20 15.16 -36.97
N VAL A 111 17.94 15.96 -36.20
CA VAL A 111 18.61 17.17 -36.67
C VAL A 111 19.96 16.90 -37.33
N ILE A 112 20.65 15.81 -36.95
CA ILE A 112 21.98 15.45 -37.47
C ILE A 112 21.90 14.56 -38.73
N LYS A 113 20.74 13.97 -39.01
CA LYS A 113 20.46 13.29 -40.28
C LYS A 113 20.26 14.31 -41.41
#